data_AF-A0A5E6NSW8-F1
#
_entry.id   AF-A0A5E6NSW8-F1
#
_cell.length_a   1.000
_cell.length_b   1.000
_cell.length_c   1.000
_cell.angle_alpha   90.00
_cell.angle_beta   90.00
_cell.angle_gamma   90.00
#
_symmetry.space_group_name_H-M   'P 1'
#
loop_
_entity.id
_entity.type
_entity.pdbx_description
1 polymer ?
#
loop_
_entity_poly.entity_id
_entity_poly.type
_entity_poly.pdbx_seq_one_letter_code
_entity_poly.pdbx_strand_id
1 'polypeptide(L)'
;MFKRATTFNQDIGDWDVGKVTDMSGMFIGADAFNQDIGRWNVSNVTNMYQMFHQANAFNRYWSLNVGKVTNMSLMFAYIYTFNQDIGRWNVGNVTNMSSMFDEANVFNQDIGRWNVGKVTNMYWMFGGADAFNQTLAIGMWVR
;
A
#
# COMPACT_ATOMS: atom_id res chain seq x y z
N MET A 1 -12.21 3.27 -8.69
CA MET A 1 -12.50 3.70 -10.07
C MET A 1 -12.33 2.55 -11.07
N PHE A 2 -11.28 1.73 -10.95
CA PHE A 2 -10.98 0.58 -11.82
C PHE A 2 -11.16 -0.78 -11.12
N LYS A 3 -12.14 -0.86 -10.20
CA LYS A 3 -12.43 -2.09 -9.45
C LYS A 3 -12.81 -3.22 -10.43
N ARG A 4 -12.09 -4.34 -10.36
CA ARG A 4 -12.22 -5.54 -11.19
C ARG A 4 -12.04 -5.30 -12.69
N ALA A 5 -11.37 -4.20 -13.07
CA ALA A 5 -10.96 -3.96 -14.44
C ALA A 5 -9.72 -4.80 -14.75
N THR A 6 -9.88 -6.12 -14.84
CA THR A 6 -8.78 -7.11 -14.86
C THR A 6 -7.78 -6.90 -16.00
N THR A 7 -8.20 -6.27 -17.10
CA THR A 7 -7.36 -5.97 -18.27
C THR A 7 -6.89 -4.51 -18.34
N PHE A 8 -7.28 -3.65 -17.40
CA PHE A 8 -6.93 -2.25 -17.43
C PHE A 8 -5.45 -2.04 -17.11
N ASN A 9 -4.73 -1.43 -18.05
CA ASN A 9 -3.32 -1.08 -17.91
C ASN A 9 -2.97 0.14 -18.77
N GLN A 10 -3.92 1.08 -18.92
CA GLN A 10 -3.71 2.29 -19.73
C GLN A 10 -2.99 3.35 -18.91
N ASP A 11 -2.16 4.15 -19.57
CA ASP A 11 -1.42 5.23 -18.93
C ASP A 11 -2.37 6.28 -18.32
N ILE A 12 -2.14 6.56 -17.03
CA ILE A 12 -2.85 7.54 -16.20
C ILE A 12 -1.88 8.37 -15.36
N GLY A 13 -0.57 8.31 -15.67
CA GLY A 13 0.47 8.96 -14.87
C GLY A 13 0.30 10.47 -14.78
N ASP A 14 -0.31 11.09 -15.80
CA ASP A 14 -0.51 12.54 -15.90
C ASP A 14 -1.86 13.03 -15.34
N TRP A 15 -2.63 12.17 -14.67
CA TRP A 15 -3.88 12.58 -14.02
C TRP A 15 -3.64 13.52 -12.84
N ASP A 16 -4.39 14.64 -12.80
CA ASP A 16 -4.43 15.51 -11.62
C ASP A 16 -5.34 14.90 -10.53
N VAL A 17 -4.71 14.27 -9.54
CA VAL A 17 -5.38 13.73 -8.35
C VAL A 17 -5.18 14.60 -7.11
N GLY A 18 -4.68 15.83 -7.26
CA GLY A 18 -4.26 16.69 -6.14
C GLY A 18 -5.36 17.07 -5.15
N LYS A 19 -6.64 16.93 -5.55
CA LYS A 19 -7.81 17.19 -4.69
C LYS A 19 -8.45 15.93 -4.12
N VAL A 20 -7.98 14.75 -4.51
CA VAL A 20 -8.54 13.47 -4.05
C VAL A 20 -8.15 13.25 -2.59
N THR A 21 -9.14 12.93 -1.77
CA THR A 21 -8.96 12.58 -0.35
C THR A 21 -9.16 11.09 -0.09
N ASP A 22 -9.92 10.39 -0.93
CA ASP A 22 -10.23 8.98 -0.80
C ASP A 22 -9.84 8.23 -2.09
N MET A 23 -8.86 7.33 -1.99
CA MET A 23 -8.43 6.42 -3.06
C MET A 23 -8.80 4.97 -2.75
N SER A 24 -9.73 4.76 -1.82
CA SER A 24 -10.13 3.43 -1.41
C SER A 24 -10.66 2.63 -2.59
N GLY A 25 -10.15 1.40 -2.67
CA GLY A 25 -10.51 0.44 -3.66
C GLY A 25 -10.29 0.85 -5.12
N MET A 26 -9.39 1.80 -5.39
CA MET A 26 -9.25 2.37 -6.73
C MET A 26 -8.92 1.31 -7.79
N PHE A 27 -8.05 0.34 -7.47
CA PHE A 27 -7.54 -0.72 -8.35
C PHE A 27 -7.80 -2.14 -7.80
N ILE A 28 -8.81 -2.35 -6.95
CA ILE A 28 -9.14 -3.69 -6.43
C ILE A 28 -9.33 -4.66 -7.59
N GLY A 29 -8.55 -5.74 -7.66
CA GLY A 29 -8.67 -6.77 -8.70
C GLY A 29 -8.39 -6.26 -10.12
N ALA A 30 -7.63 -5.16 -10.27
CA ALA A 30 -7.14 -4.71 -11.57
C ALA A 30 -5.87 -5.49 -11.93
N ASP A 31 -6.04 -6.79 -12.22
CA ASP A 31 -4.94 -7.77 -12.33
C ASP A 31 -3.80 -7.34 -13.25
N ALA A 32 -4.10 -6.69 -14.39
CA ALA A 32 -3.10 -6.25 -15.37
C ALA A 32 -2.47 -4.88 -15.08
N PHE A 33 -2.94 -4.13 -14.08
CA PHE A 33 -2.50 -2.75 -13.85
C PHE A 33 -1.06 -2.69 -13.31
N ASN A 34 -0.17 -2.04 -14.06
CA ASN A 34 1.25 -1.89 -13.68
C ASN A 34 1.88 -0.60 -14.25
N GLN A 35 1.08 0.46 -14.36
CA GLN A 35 1.50 1.77 -14.88
C GLN A 35 2.24 2.61 -13.84
N ASP A 36 3.04 3.57 -14.33
CA ASP A 36 3.72 4.55 -13.49
C ASP A 36 2.72 5.62 -13.01
N ILE A 37 2.53 5.69 -11.70
CA ILE A 37 1.72 6.69 -11.00
C ILE A 37 2.56 7.52 -10.03
N GLY A 38 3.89 7.51 -10.20
CA GLY A 38 4.85 8.25 -9.38
C GLY A 38 4.69 9.76 -9.40
N ARG A 39 4.03 10.31 -10.43
CA ARG A 39 3.74 11.75 -10.57
C ARG A 39 2.51 12.22 -9.82
N TRP A 40 1.70 11.31 -9.30
CA TRP A 40 0.46 11.67 -8.60
C TRP A 40 0.74 12.42 -7.29
N ASN A 41 0.12 13.59 -7.14
CA ASN A 41 0.13 14.31 -5.88
C ASN A 41 -0.96 13.76 -4.94
N VAL A 42 -0.57 12.82 -4.06
CA VAL A 42 -1.48 12.22 -3.07
C VAL A 42 -1.45 12.89 -1.69
N SER A 43 -0.85 14.08 -1.57
CA SER A 43 -0.64 14.76 -0.29
C SER A 43 -1.94 15.14 0.46
N ASN A 44 -3.09 15.05 -0.20
CA ASN A 44 -4.42 15.26 0.39
C ASN A 44 -5.19 13.96 0.68
N VAL A 45 -4.66 12.81 0.26
CA VAL A 45 -5.29 11.51 0.49
C VAL A 45 -5.20 11.13 1.96
N THR A 46 -6.34 10.76 2.54
CA THR A 46 -6.47 10.26 3.90
C THR A 46 -6.83 8.77 3.94
N ASN A 47 -7.42 8.22 2.87
CA ASN A 47 -7.86 6.83 2.80
C ASN A 47 -7.29 6.09 1.58
N MET A 48 -6.52 5.02 1.82
CA MET A 48 -5.98 4.10 0.81
C MET A 48 -6.43 2.64 1.03
N TYR A 49 -7.54 2.45 1.76
CA TYR A 49 -8.14 1.15 2.02
C TYR A 49 -8.28 0.32 0.73
N GLN A 50 -7.71 -0.90 0.70
CA GLN A 50 -7.79 -1.81 -0.43
C GLN A 50 -7.36 -1.23 -1.79
N MET A 51 -6.54 -0.17 -1.85
CA MET A 51 -6.28 0.53 -3.11
C MET A 51 -5.77 -0.41 -4.22
N PHE A 52 -4.91 -1.39 -3.91
CA PHE A 52 -4.35 -2.37 -4.85
C PHE A 52 -4.68 -3.82 -4.50
N HIS A 53 -5.64 -4.06 -3.60
CA HIS A 53 -6.01 -5.43 -3.19
C HIS A 53 -6.26 -6.31 -4.42
N GLN A 54 -5.55 -7.44 -4.54
CA GLN A 54 -5.59 -8.35 -5.71
C GLN A 54 -5.16 -7.72 -7.07
N ALA A 55 -4.38 -6.64 -7.10
CA ALA A 55 -3.80 -6.10 -8.34
C ALA A 55 -2.48 -6.83 -8.68
N ASN A 56 -2.59 -8.08 -9.14
CA ASN A 56 -1.47 -9.03 -9.19
C ASN A 56 -0.23 -8.59 -10.00
N ALA A 57 -0.39 -7.79 -11.07
CA ALA A 57 0.74 -7.30 -11.85
C ALA A 57 1.41 -6.05 -11.27
N PHE A 58 0.83 -5.43 -10.23
CA PHE A 58 1.31 -4.16 -9.70
C PHE A 58 2.64 -4.34 -8.95
N ASN A 59 3.74 -3.89 -9.57
CA ASN A 59 5.07 -3.98 -8.99
C ASN A 59 5.98 -2.82 -9.45
N ARG A 60 5.44 -1.60 -9.48
CA ARG A 60 6.21 -0.38 -9.78
C ARG A 60 6.64 0.34 -8.50
N TYR A 61 7.88 0.82 -8.51
CA TYR A 61 8.36 1.71 -7.46
C TYR A 61 7.48 2.97 -7.40
N TRP A 62 7.11 3.36 -6.19
CA TRP A 62 6.22 4.49 -5.98
C TRP A 62 6.63 5.35 -4.78
N SER A 63 7.15 6.54 -5.05
CA SER A 63 7.58 7.51 -4.02
C SER A 63 6.49 8.55 -3.74
N LEU A 64 5.45 8.16 -3.00
CA LEU A 64 4.36 9.06 -2.61
C LEU A 64 4.61 9.79 -1.29
N ASN A 65 4.02 10.98 -1.19
CA ASN A 65 3.76 11.62 0.10
C ASN A 65 2.43 11.10 0.70
N VAL A 66 2.51 9.98 1.42
CA VAL A 66 1.38 9.37 2.14
C VAL A 66 1.15 9.96 3.54
N GLY A 67 1.76 11.11 3.87
CA GLY A 67 1.82 11.64 5.23
C GLY A 67 0.49 12.01 5.87
N LYS A 68 -0.61 12.13 5.10
CA LYS A 68 -1.97 12.37 5.63
C LYS A 68 -2.83 11.10 5.71
N VAL A 69 -2.35 9.98 5.19
CA VAL A 69 -3.12 8.74 5.16
C VAL A 69 -3.30 8.21 6.57
N THR A 70 -4.55 7.87 6.91
CA THR A 70 -4.92 7.27 8.20
C THR A 70 -5.32 5.80 8.06
N ASN A 71 -5.73 5.35 6.87
CA ASN A 71 -6.13 3.97 6.63
C ASN A 71 -5.39 3.35 5.42
N MET A 72 -4.64 2.28 5.67
CA MET A 72 -3.94 1.47 4.67
C MET A 72 -4.33 -0.02 4.74
N SER A 73 -5.41 -0.37 5.44
CA SER A 73 -5.78 -1.78 5.56
C SER A 73 -6.05 -2.44 4.21
N LEU A 74 -5.58 -3.68 4.09
CA LEU A 74 -5.67 -4.50 2.87
C LEU A 74 -5.06 -3.87 1.61
N MET A 75 -4.26 -2.80 1.71
CA MET A 75 -3.81 -2.03 0.54
C MET A 75 -3.06 -2.88 -0.49
N PHE A 76 -2.21 -3.81 -0.04
CA PHE A 76 -1.41 -4.71 -0.86
C PHE A 76 -1.72 -6.19 -0.63
N ALA A 77 -2.86 -6.49 0.00
CA ALA A 77 -3.26 -7.87 0.26
C ALA A 77 -3.50 -8.62 -1.05
N TYR A 78 -3.07 -9.89 -1.09
CA TYR A 78 -3.16 -10.79 -2.23
C TYR A 78 -2.48 -10.22 -3.49
N ILE A 79 -1.40 -9.45 -3.34
CA ILE A 79 -0.51 -9.10 -4.45
C ILE A 79 0.76 -9.95 -4.38
N TYR A 80 0.75 -11.05 -5.12
CA TYR A 80 1.81 -12.06 -5.06
C TYR A 80 3.16 -11.61 -5.64
N THR A 81 3.23 -10.46 -6.29
CA THR A 81 4.44 -9.97 -6.98
C THR A 81 5.04 -8.71 -6.36
N PHE A 82 4.35 -8.08 -5.40
CA PHE A 82 4.74 -6.77 -4.87
C PHE A 82 5.95 -6.89 -3.92
N ASN A 83 7.06 -6.25 -4.29
CA ASN A 83 8.26 -6.22 -3.46
C ASN A 83 9.06 -4.91 -3.62
N GLN A 84 8.35 -3.78 -3.76
CA GLN A 84 8.98 -2.49 -4.01
C GLN A 84 9.31 -1.74 -2.71
N ASP A 85 10.45 -1.04 -2.70
CA ASP A 85 10.91 -0.29 -1.52
C ASP A 85 9.92 0.83 -1.15
N ILE A 86 9.31 0.66 0.02
CA ILE A 86 8.40 1.61 0.68
C ILE A 86 8.91 2.02 2.07
N GLY A 87 10.16 1.69 2.41
CA GLY A 87 10.75 1.95 3.73
C GLY A 87 10.85 3.43 4.08
N ARG A 88 10.80 4.31 3.05
CA ARG A 88 10.86 5.77 3.19
C ARG A 88 9.50 6.44 3.38
N TRP A 89 8.40 5.70 3.34
CA TRP A 89 7.06 6.27 3.51
C TRP A 89 6.85 6.82 4.92
N ASN A 90 6.29 8.04 5.01
CA ASN A 90 5.85 8.61 6.28
C ASN A 90 4.46 8.08 6.65
N VAL A 91 4.41 7.00 7.43
CA VAL A 91 3.18 6.37 7.90
C VAL A 91 2.73 6.85 9.30
N GLY A 92 3.33 7.92 9.83
CA GLY A 92 3.11 8.37 11.22
C GLY A 92 1.69 8.84 11.58
N ASN A 93 0.80 8.97 10.60
CA ASN A 93 -0.61 9.27 10.79
C ASN A 93 -1.55 8.08 10.59
N VAL A 94 -1.03 6.93 10.15
CA VAL A 94 -1.82 5.73 9.91
C VAL A 94 -2.30 5.16 11.25
N THR A 95 -3.58 4.84 11.33
CA THR A 95 -4.22 4.20 12.49
C THR A 95 -4.61 2.75 12.19
N ASN A 96 -4.81 2.37 10.93
CA ASN A 96 -5.18 1.02 10.53
C ASN A 96 -4.28 0.47 9.40
N MET A 97 -3.61 -0.66 9.68
CA MET A 97 -2.79 -1.44 8.75
C MET A 97 -3.20 -2.92 8.71
N SER A 98 -4.41 -3.27 9.18
CA SER A 98 -4.86 -4.66 9.22
C SER A 98 -4.76 -5.31 7.85
N SER A 99 -4.15 -6.50 7.80
CA SER A 99 -3.99 -7.30 6.58
C SER A 99 -3.33 -6.55 5.41
N MET A 100 -2.53 -5.51 5.65
CA MET A 100 -1.95 -4.68 4.57
C MET A 100 -1.13 -5.51 3.56
N PHE A 101 -0.42 -6.54 4.02
CA PHE A 101 0.40 -7.47 3.22
C PHE A 101 -0.07 -8.93 3.36
N ASP A 102 -1.35 -9.14 3.68
CA ASP A 102 -1.91 -10.50 3.75
C ASP A 102 -1.73 -11.22 2.40
N GLU A 103 -1.16 -12.41 2.39
CA GLU A 103 -0.84 -13.22 1.20
C GLU A 103 0.06 -12.49 0.17
N ALA A 104 0.85 -11.50 0.60
CA ALA A 104 1.89 -10.88 -0.24
C ALA A 104 3.18 -11.71 -0.17
N ASN A 105 3.17 -12.93 -0.72
CA ASN A 105 4.18 -13.97 -0.42
C ASN A 105 5.64 -13.55 -0.69
N VAL A 106 5.89 -12.59 -1.57
CA VAL A 106 7.25 -12.16 -1.96
C VAL A 106 7.70 -10.84 -1.32
N PHE A 107 6.83 -10.16 -0.56
CA PHE A 107 7.17 -8.88 0.04
C PHE A 107 8.21 -9.05 1.15
N ASN A 108 9.36 -8.38 1.02
CA ASN A 108 10.43 -8.47 2.00
C ASN A 108 11.28 -7.18 2.11
N GLN A 109 10.64 -6.01 1.99
CA GLN A 109 11.35 -4.73 2.04
C GLN A 109 11.49 -4.23 3.48
N ASP A 110 12.61 -3.55 3.76
CA ASP A 110 12.88 -2.96 5.08
C ASP A 110 11.90 -1.82 5.38
N ILE A 111 11.00 -2.10 6.32
CA ILE A 111 10.03 -1.14 6.89
C ILE A 111 10.28 -0.93 8.39
N GLY A 112 11.42 -1.36 8.92
CA GLY A 112 11.74 -1.28 10.34
C GLY A 112 11.79 0.15 10.88
N ARG A 113 11.97 1.14 9.99
CA ARG A 113 12.00 2.58 10.29
C ARG A 113 10.62 3.26 10.32
N TRP A 114 9.55 2.56 9.96
CA TRP A 114 8.21 3.13 9.97
C TRP A 114 7.77 3.53 11.37
N ASN A 115 7.29 4.77 11.52
CA ASN A 115 6.63 5.22 12.74
C ASN A 115 5.18 4.74 12.79
N VAL A 116 4.96 3.62 13.48
CA VAL A 116 3.64 3.01 13.65
C VAL A 116 3.00 3.29 15.01
N GLY A 117 3.49 4.27 15.77
CA GLY A 117 3.01 4.58 17.13
C GLY A 117 1.54 5.04 17.24
N LYS A 118 0.90 5.40 16.12
CA LYS A 118 -0.54 5.71 16.04
C LYS A 118 -1.39 4.54 15.53
N VAL A 119 -0.78 3.46 15.05
CA VAL A 119 -1.51 2.31 14.52
C VAL A 119 -2.17 1.57 15.69
N THR A 120 -3.48 1.43 15.63
CA THR A 120 -4.27 0.71 16.63
C THR A 120 -4.72 -0.66 16.14
N ASN A 121 -4.55 -0.96 14.84
CA ASN A 121 -4.89 -2.25 14.25
C ASN A 121 -3.85 -2.71 13.23
N MET A 122 -3.16 -3.80 13.55
CA MET A 122 -2.24 -4.55 12.67
C MET A 122 -2.65 -6.02 12.53
N TYR A 123 -3.91 -6.36 12.85
CA TYR A 123 -4.41 -7.73 12.76
C TYR A 123 -4.10 -8.31 11.38
N TRP A 124 -3.42 -9.46 11.35
CA TRP A 124 -3.03 -10.16 10.11
C TRP A 124 -2.18 -9.36 9.13
N MET A 125 -1.48 -8.30 9.55
CA MET A 125 -0.72 -7.42 8.66
C MET A 125 0.23 -8.18 7.69
N PHE A 126 0.82 -9.30 8.13
CA PHE A 126 1.71 -10.15 7.35
C PHE A 126 1.25 -11.62 7.29
N GLY A 127 -0.05 -11.90 7.44
CA GLY A 127 -0.56 -13.26 7.27
C GLY A 127 -0.19 -13.81 5.89
N GLY A 128 0.39 -15.00 5.77
CA GLY A 128 0.81 -15.56 4.47
C GLY A 128 1.90 -14.78 3.72
N ALA A 129 2.54 -13.76 4.32
CA ALA A 129 3.67 -13.05 3.70
C ALA A 129 4.98 -13.84 3.87
N ASP A 130 5.09 -14.99 3.20
CA ASP A 130 6.11 -16.02 3.47
C ASP A 130 7.57 -15.55 3.37
N ALA A 131 7.87 -14.61 2.47
CA ALA A 131 9.22 -14.06 2.32
C ALA A 131 9.59 -13.03 3.39
N PHE A 132 8.63 -12.50 4.14
CA PHE A 132 8.87 -11.38 5.05
C PHE A 132 9.68 -11.82 6.28
N ASN A 133 10.94 -11.40 6.34
CA ASN A 133 11.87 -11.75 7.41
C ASN A 133 12.67 -10.54 7.94
N GLN A 134 12.16 -9.33 7.74
CA GLN A 134 12.84 -8.10 8.16
C GLN A 134 12.83 -7.92 9.67
N THR A 135 13.90 -7.32 10.19
CA THR A 135 13.97 -6.92 11.59
C THR A 135 13.09 -5.70 11.82
N LEU A 136 12.07 -5.84 12.67
CA LEU A 136 11.21 -4.73 13.07
C LEU A 136 11.74 -4.09 14.36
N ALA A 137 11.79 -2.75 14.39
CA ALA A 137 12.23 -2.03 15.58
C ALA A 137 11.28 -2.32 16.76
N ILE A 138 11.74 -3.12 17.72
CA ILE A 138 10.95 -3.76 18.79
C ILE A 138 10.10 -2.73 19.59
N GLY A 139 10.56 -1.50 19.76
CA GLY A 139 9.81 -0.45 20.49
C GLY A 139 8.76 0.31 19.66
N MET A 140 8.80 0.19 18.33
CA MET A 140 7.85 0.84 17.43
C MET A 140 6.73 -0.13 17.03
N TRP A 141 7.03 -1.42 16.92
CA TRP A 141 6.13 -2.45 16.38
C TRP A 141 5.43 -3.34 17.42
N VAL A 142 5.83 -3.26 18.69
CA VAL A 142 5.22 -4.04 19.77
C VAL A 142 4.40 -3.09 20.67
N ARG A 143 3.08 -3.19 20.60
CA ARG A 143 2.13 -2.69 21.61
C ARG A 143 1.00 -3.70 21.79
#